data_AF-A0A2G6TLF4-F1
#
_entry.id   AF-A0A2G6TLF4-F1
#
_cell.length_a   1.000
_cell.length_b   1.000
_cell.length_c   1.000
_cell.angle_alpha   90.00
_cell.angle_beta   90.00
_cell.angle_gamma   90.00
#
_symmetry.space_group_name_H-M   'P 1'
#
loop_
_entity.id
_entity.type
_entity.pdbx_description
1 polymer ?
#
loop_
_entity_poly.entity_id
_entity_poly.type
_entity_poly.pdbx_seq_one_letter_code
_entity_poly.pdbx_strand_id
1 'polypeptide(L)' 'MPIPEVLNVEKFKSHRELIRILYQVDGDFKNMCDDYSMSRFCIEKYKEKLAQDLGVKKEYEKLFAELEKEILRYIKNNEI' A
#
# COMPACT_ATOMS: atom_id res chain seq x y z
N MET A 1 -2.23 -17.04 -22.54
CA MET A 1 -1.64 -16.31 -21.39
C MET A 1 -1.88 -17.11 -20.12
N PRO A 2 -0.93 -17.14 -19.17
CA PRO A 2 -1.17 -17.74 -17.86
C PRO A 2 -2.21 -16.94 -17.08
N ILE A 3 -3.00 -17.62 -16.24
CA ILE A 3 -3.97 -16.95 -15.35
C ILE A 3 -3.19 -16.17 -14.29
N PRO A 4 -3.55 -14.91 -14.00
CA PRO A 4 -2.92 -14.14 -12.95
C PRO A 4 -2.94 -14.85 -11.59
N GLU A 5 -1.77 -15.05 -10.97
CA GLU A 5 -1.64 -15.75 -9.69
C GLU A 5 -2.44 -15.09 -8.56
N VAL A 6 -2.68 -13.79 -8.65
CA VAL A 6 -3.48 -13.01 -7.70
C VAL A 6 -4.95 -13.45 -7.65
N LEU A 7 -5.43 -14.23 -8.63
CA LEU A 7 -6.76 -14.87 -8.60
C LEU A 7 -6.78 -16.15 -7.73
N ASN A 8 -5.63 -16.63 -7.26
CA ASN A 8 -5.53 -17.79 -6.37
C ASN A 8 -5.87 -17.50 -4.90
N VAL A 9 -6.66 -16.46 -4.63
CA VAL A 9 -7.15 -16.13 -3.28
C VAL A 9 -8.14 -17.19 -2.78
N GLU A 10 -8.18 -17.40 -1.45
CA GLU A 10 -9.01 -18.45 -0.83
C GLU A 10 -10.49 -18.35 -1.22
N LYS A 11 -11.00 -17.12 -1.41
CA LYS A 11 -12.37 -16.84 -1.85
C LYS A 11 -12.73 -17.51 -3.18
N PHE A 12 -11.75 -17.79 -4.04
CA PHE A 12 -11.94 -18.34 -5.37
C PHE A 12 -11.51 -19.80 -5.49
N LYS A 13 -11.06 -20.42 -4.40
CA LYS A 13 -10.45 -21.75 -4.40
C LYS A 13 -11.36 -22.84 -4.98
N SER A 14 -12.65 -22.85 -4.64
CA SER A 14 -13.62 -23.81 -5.18
C SER A 14 -14.01 -23.56 -6.64
N HIS A 15 -13.63 -22.41 -7.22
CA HIS A 15 -13.99 -21.99 -8.57
C HIS A 15 -12.80 -21.92 -9.52
N ARG A 16 -11.59 -22.37 -9.11
CA ARG A 16 -10.36 -22.21 -9.90
C ARG A 16 -10.48 -22.73 -11.33
N GLU A 17 -11.08 -23.90 -11.52
CA GLU A 17 -11.22 -24.49 -12.84
C GLU A 17 -12.21 -23.70 -13.72
N LEU A 18 -13.32 -23.23 -13.14
CA LEU A 18 -14.28 -22.38 -13.85
C LEU A 18 -13.66 -21.03 -14.23
N ILE A 19 -12.92 -20.41 -13.31
CA ILE A 19 -12.18 -19.17 -13.56
C ILE A 19 -11.17 -19.37 -14.69
N ARG A 20 -10.45 -20.51 -14.72
CA ARG A 20 -9.53 -20.84 -15.81
C ARG A 20 -10.23 -20.90 -17.16
N ILE A 21 -11.37 -21.57 -17.22
CA ILE A 21 -12.14 -21.71 -18.45
C ILE A 21 -12.65 -20.34 -18.89
N LEU A 22 -13.36 -19.62 -18.02
CA LEU A 22 -13.94 -18.32 -18.33
C LEU A 22 -12.88 -17.28 -18.73
N TYR A 23 -11.72 -17.26 -18.05
CA TYR A 23 -10.62 -16.35 -18.39
C TYR A 23 -10.08 -16.56 -19.82
N GLN A 24 -10.22 -17.77 -20.37
CA GLN A 24 -9.74 -18.08 -21.72
C GLN A 24 -10.79 -17.84 -22.80
N VAL A 25 -12.08 -17.96 -22.49
CA VAL A 25 -13.15 -18.00 -23.49
C VAL A 25 -14.09 -16.79 -23.43
N ASP A 26 -14.12 -16.06 -22.31
CA ASP A 26 -14.99 -14.90 -22.09
C ASP A 26 -14.12 -13.64 -21.90
N GLY A 27 -14.20 -12.74 -22.90
CA GLY A 27 -13.41 -11.51 -22.92
C GLY A 27 -13.78 -10.52 -21.82
N ASP A 28 -15.05 -10.43 -21.45
CA ASP A 28 -15.52 -9.53 -20.39
C ASP A 28 -15.09 -10.06 -19.03
N PHE A 29 -15.20 -11.37 -18.82
CA PHE A 29 -14.68 -12.02 -17.61
C PHE A 29 -13.16 -11.86 -17.48
N LYS A 30 -12.43 -12.00 -18.59
CA LYS A 30 -10.99 -11.74 -18.62
C LYS A 30 -10.66 -10.30 -18.21
N ASN A 31 -11.35 -9.31 -18.78
CA ASN A 31 -11.14 -7.90 -18.43
C ASN A 31 -11.41 -7.65 -16.94
N MET A 32 -12.50 -8.22 -16.39
CA MET A 32 -12.81 -8.13 -14.97
C MET A 32 -11.70 -8.73 -14.07
N CYS A 33 -11.13 -9.88 -14.48
CA CYS A 33 -10.01 -10.51 -13.79
C CYS A 33 -8.73 -9.67 -13.86
N ASP A 34 -8.46 -9.04 -14.99
CA ASP A 34 -7.31 -8.17 -15.19
C ASP A 34 -7.45 -6.89 -14.34
N ASP A 35 -8.64 -6.28 -14.31
CA ASP A 35 -8.96 -5.13 -13.47
C ASP A 35 -8.84 -5.44 -11.98
N TYR A 36 -9.31 -6.63 -11.56
CA TYR A 36 -9.12 -7.13 -10.21
C TYR A 36 -7.63 -7.23 -9.86
N SER A 37 -6.85 -7.81 -10.76
CA SER A 37 -5.42 -8.03 -10.60
C SER A 37 -4.67 -6.70 -10.46
N MET A 38 -5.00 -5.73 -11.31
CA MET A 38 -4.42 -4.39 -11.28
C MET A 38 -4.80 -3.64 -10.01
N SER A 39 -6.08 -3.70 -9.61
CA SER A 39 -6.56 -3.06 -8.39
C SER A 39 -5.84 -3.59 -7.14
N ARG A 40 -5.61 -4.91 -7.07
CA ARG A 40 -4.81 -5.55 -6.01
C ARG A 40 -3.38 -5.02 -5.99
N PHE A 41 -2.72 -4.97 -7.14
CA PHE A 41 -1.36 -4.44 -7.25
C PHE A 41 -1.29 -2.97 -6.78
N CYS A 42 -2.22 -2.14 -7.23
CA CYS A 42 -2.30 -0.73 -6.83
C CYS A 42 -2.48 -0.55 -5.31
N ILE A 43 -3.30 -1.39 -4.67
CA ILE A 43 -3.47 -1.36 -3.21
C ILE A 43 -2.17 -1.68 -2.48
N GLU A 44 -1.43 -2.71 -2.90
CA GLU A 44 -0.15 -3.04 -2.26
C GLU A 44 0.88 -1.92 -2.46
N LYS A 45 0.93 -1.31 -3.65
CA LYS A 45 1.77 -0.12 -3.89
C LYS A 45 1.38 1.08 -3.05
N TYR A 46 0.09 1.30 -2.84
CA TYR A 46 -0.39 2.36 -1.97
C TYR A 46 0.01 2.12 -0.50
N LYS A 47 -0.07 0.87 -0.01
CA LYS A 47 0.40 0.53 1.35
C LYS A 47 1.90 0.76 1.53
N GLU A 48 2.72 0.41 0.54
CA GLU A 48 4.16 0.70 0.55
C GLU A 48 4.41 2.21 0.69
N LYS A 49 3.70 3.03 -0.09
CA LYS A 49 3.80 4.48 -0.01
C LYS A 49 3.36 5.03 1.36
N LEU A 50 2.25 4.55 1.90
CA LEU A 50 1.79 4.96 3.23
C LEU A 50 2.83 4.63 4.32
N ALA A 51 3.49 3.48 4.23
CA ALA A 51 4.53 3.11 5.19
C ALA A 51 5.74 4.07 5.11
N GLN A 52 6.12 4.50 3.91
CA GLN A 52 7.16 5.51 3.70
C GLN A 52 6.75 6.87 4.27
N ASP A 53 5.55 7.34 3.97
CA ASP A 53 5.02 8.61 4.46
C ASP A 53 4.94 8.63 6.00
N LEU A 54 4.59 7.50 6.63
CA LEU A 54 4.63 7.34 8.08
C LEU A 54 6.05 7.44 8.66
N GLY A 55 7.06 6.95 7.93
CA GLY A 55 8.46 7.11 8.30
C GLY A 55 8.87 8.58 8.29
N VAL A 56 8.61 9.27 7.17
CA VAL A 56 8.89 10.71 7.00
C VAL A 56 8.18 11.54 8.08
N LYS A 57 6.91 11.23 8.38
CA LYS A 57 6.17 11.89 9.46
C LYS A 57 6.90 11.78 10.80
N LYS A 58 7.36 10.59 11.18
CA LYS A 58 8.10 10.38 12.44
C LYS A 58 9.41 11.15 12.49
N GLU A 59 10.11 11.28 11.37
CA GLU A 59 11.33 12.07 11.28
C GLU A 59 11.06 13.55 11.56
N TYR A 60 10.00 14.11 10.97
CA TYR A 60 9.59 15.49 11.24
C TYR A 60 9.12 15.70 12.68
N GLU A 61 8.35 14.77 13.24
CA GLU A 61 7.92 14.83 14.66
C GLU A 61 9.13 14.84 15.60
N LYS A 62 10.14 14.00 15.33
CA LYS A 62 11.38 13.97 16.09
C LYS A 62 12.16 15.29 15.96
N LEU A 63 12.32 15.78 14.73
CA LEU A 63 13.04 17.03 14.47
C LEU A 63 12.38 18.21 15.20
N PHE A 64 11.05 18.32 15.14
CA PHE A 64 10.33 19.38 15.81
C PHE A 64 10.55 19.34 17.33
N ALA A 65 10.47 18.14 17.95
CA ALA A 65 10.73 17.98 19.38
C ALA A 65 12.19 18.31 19.78
N GLU A 66 13.17 18.06 18.90
CA GLU A 66 14.56 18.46 19.12
C GLU A 66 14.73 19.98 19.05
N LEU A 67 14.11 20.62 18.05
CA LEU A 67 14.12 22.07 17.91
C LEU A 67 13.44 22.77 19.11
N GLU A 68 12.30 22.27 19.58
CA GLU A 68 11.65 22.80 20.79
C GLU A 68 12.59 22.77 22.00
N LYS A 69 13.34 21.67 22.19
CA LYS A 69 14.34 21.58 23.26
C LYS A 69 15.48 22.57 23.09
N GLU A 70 15.90 22.85 21.86
CA GLU A 70 16.92 23.87 21.59
C GLU A 70 16.42 25.27 21.88
N ILE A 71 15.20 25.60 21.45
CA ILE A 71 14.54 26.88 21.73
C ILE A 71 14.39 27.09 23.23
N LEU A 72 13.90 26.09 23.97
CA LEU A 72 13.77 26.17 25.43
C LEU A 72 15.11 26.37 26.13
N ARG A 73 16.17 25.66 25.68
CA ARG A 73 17.54 25.86 26.17
C ARG A 73 18.03 27.27 25.91
N TYR A 74 17.78 27.81 24.72
CA TYR A 74 18.16 29.17 24.37
C TYR A 74 17.46 30.21 25.25
N ILE A 75 16.14 30.07 25.47
CA ILE A 75 15.38 30.96 26.35
C ILE A 75 15.96 30.93 27.76
N LYS A 76 16.11 29.74 28.36
CA LYS A 76 16.63 29.58 29.73
C LYS A 76 18.02 30.19 29.92
N ASN A 77 18.87 30.13 28.90
CA ASN A 77 20.22 30.71 28.96
C ASN A 77 20.24 32.24 28.86
N ASN A 78 19.12 32.86 28.47
CA ASN A 78 18.96 34.31 28.30
C ASN A 78 17.91 34.92 29.25
N GLU A 79 17.31 34.11 30.14
CA GLU A 79 16.51 34.61 31.26
C GLU A 79 17.48 35.22 32.30
N ILE A 80 17.36 36.54 32.51
CA ILE A 80 18.12 37.36 33.48
C ILE A 80 17.55 37.20 34.88
#